data_AF-A0A653K4P4-F1
#
_entry.id   AF-A0A653K4P4-F1
#
_cell.length_a   1.000
_cell.length_b   1.000
_cell.length_c   1.000
_cell.angle_alpha   90.00
_cell.angle_beta   90.00
_cell.angle_gamma   90.00
#
_symmetry.space_group_name_H-M   'P 1'
#
loop_
_entity.id
_entity.type
_entity.pdbx_description
1 polymer ?
#
loop_
_entity_poly.entity_id
_entity_poly.type
_entity_poly.pdbx_seq_one_letter_code
_entity_poly.pdbx_strand_id
1 'polypeptide(L)'
;MKYSVLGLLIGSLLLAGCGGSDNDNNDSSNPPKNNGGSEQPNPKPASTALNDAMSGIALREALLAGLVDTLIAGADEAKDGIKCKTGTITQTGNQIHFDQCSGLYETAENAKVSGDLDLSNNSYSYKNFTLTFPQTNETQKINGSIKLSSAGNVRTAQAAQITLDAVELDTKGKLIPVNYTFDNYQLVWTSNDATHVQLQISAKLKATGTEFGDFSMAFDNFKTPFNVKKDAEDNLVGYPYDGTLTITDLSRSKNIITIKAIGVDQKAQYTAVGDPVFDKQTAWEELLDY
;
A
#
# COMPACT_ATOMS: atom_id res chain seq x y z
N MET A 1 3.95 9.33 -20.32
CA MET A 1 2.63 8.89 -19.86
C MET A 1 2.35 9.76 -18.67
N LYS A 2 1.25 10.50 -18.68
CA LYS A 2 0.76 11.06 -17.44
C LYS A 2 0.19 9.87 -16.66
N TYR A 3 0.78 9.53 -15.53
CA TYR A 3 0.15 8.59 -14.61
C TYR A 3 -1.00 9.38 -13.95
N SER A 4 -2.11 9.48 -14.67
CA SER A 4 -3.24 10.33 -14.29
C SER A 4 -4.31 9.48 -13.61
N VAL A 5 -4.27 9.49 -12.28
CA VAL A 5 -5.44 9.38 -11.39
C VAL A 5 -6.14 8.02 -11.33
N LEU A 6 -6.00 7.33 -10.18
CA LEU A 6 -7.17 6.92 -9.37
C LEU A 6 -6.74 6.53 -7.94
N GLY A 7 -7.24 7.28 -6.95
CA GLY A 7 -7.38 6.77 -5.58
C GLY A 7 -6.14 6.78 -4.68
N LEU A 8 -5.63 7.97 -4.34
CA LEU A 8 -4.95 8.17 -3.06
C LEU A 8 -6.02 8.09 -1.94
N LEU A 9 -6.50 6.88 -1.66
CA LEU A 9 -7.13 6.53 -0.38
C LEU A 9 -6.00 6.33 0.64
N ILE A 10 -5.19 7.38 0.83
CA ILE A 10 -4.30 7.53 2.00
C ILE A 10 -4.93 8.53 2.97
N GLY A 11 -6.27 8.58 2.95
CA GLY A 11 -7.06 9.01 4.08
C GLY A 11 -7.29 7.79 4.96
N SER A 12 -6.24 7.39 5.67
CA SER A 12 -6.21 6.39 6.74
C SER A 12 -6.43 4.93 6.34
N LEU A 13 -5.73 4.02 7.04
CA LEU A 13 -6.23 2.69 7.38
C LEU A 13 -7.53 2.82 8.22
N LEU A 14 -8.54 3.52 7.68
CA LEU A 14 -9.86 3.61 8.26
C LEU A 14 -10.55 2.28 7.97
N LEU A 15 -10.26 1.32 8.84
CA LEU A 15 -11.23 0.30 9.21
C LEU A 15 -12.49 1.02 9.71
N ALA A 16 -13.39 1.35 8.78
CA ALA A 16 -14.77 1.69 9.10
C ALA A 16 -15.42 0.41 9.64
N GLY A 17 -15.29 0.20 10.94
CA GLY A 17 -16.10 -0.76 11.67
C GLY A 17 -17.56 -0.38 11.52
N CYS A 18 -18.27 -1.08 10.64
CA CYS A 18 -19.72 -1.08 10.57
C CYS A 18 -20.25 -1.69 11.89
N GLY A 19 -20.57 -0.82 12.85
CA GLY A 19 -21.24 -1.20 14.10
C GLY A 19 -22.69 -1.57 13.83
N GLY A 20 -22.94 -2.82 13.49
CA GLY A 20 -24.25 -3.47 13.60
C GLY A 20 -24.37 -4.16 14.96
N SER A 21 -25.42 -3.80 15.71
CA SER A 21 -25.81 -4.42 16.98
C SER A 21 -25.80 -5.94 16.94
N ASP A 22 -25.30 -6.55 18.02
CA ASP A 22 -26.03 -7.61 18.70
C ASP A 22 -25.76 -7.51 20.21
N ASN A 23 -26.86 -7.50 20.96
CA ASN A 23 -26.87 -7.79 22.39
C ASN A 23 -26.30 -9.19 22.60
N ASP A 24 -25.44 -9.37 23.60
CA ASP A 24 -25.69 -10.43 24.58
C ASP A 24 -24.94 -10.18 25.89
N ASN A 25 -25.72 -10.20 26.97
CA ASN A 25 -25.28 -10.25 28.35
C ASN A 25 -24.49 -11.54 28.60
N ASN A 26 -23.34 -11.44 29.27
CA ASN A 26 -23.18 -12.18 30.53
C ASN A 26 -22.01 -11.66 31.36
N ASP A 27 -22.38 -11.12 32.51
CA ASP A 27 -21.53 -10.87 33.66
C ASP A 27 -21.06 -12.22 34.24
N SER A 28 -19.76 -12.43 34.34
CA SER A 28 -19.20 -13.37 35.32
C SER A 28 -17.79 -12.96 35.71
N SER A 29 -17.73 -12.43 36.92
CA SER A 29 -16.56 -12.06 37.68
C SER A 29 -15.85 -13.32 38.21
N ASN A 30 -14.52 -13.34 38.08
CA ASN A 30 -13.64 -14.00 39.06
C ASN A 30 -12.20 -13.43 39.04
N PRO A 31 -11.48 -13.43 40.18
CA PRO A 31 -10.37 -12.51 40.49
C PRO A 31 -8.98 -13.00 40.00
N PRO A 32 -7.95 -12.12 40.02
CA PRO A 32 -6.67 -12.39 39.35
C PRO A 32 -5.76 -13.31 40.17
N LYS A 33 -5.21 -14.35 39.53
CA LYS A 33 -4.05 -15.09 40.03
C LYS A 33 -2.79 -14.62 39.32
N ASN A 34 -1.95 -13.95 40.09
CA ASN A 34 -0.60 -13.53 39.74
C ASN A 34 0.31 -14.76 39.74
N ASN A 35 1.00 -15.05 38.64
CA ASN A 35 2.18 -15.92 38.63
C ASN A 35 3.16 -15.43 37.56
N GLY A 36 4.27 -14.87 38.04
CA GLY A 36 5.41 -14.51 37.21
C GLY A 36 6.05 -15.75 36.60
N GLY A 37 5.99 -15.82 35.28
CA GLY A 37 6.87 -16.63 34.45
C GLY A 37 7.38 -15.72 33.35
N SER A 38 8.69 -15.73 33.11
CA SER A 38 9.32 -15.02 32.00
C SER A 38 8.73 -15.51 30.68
N GLU A 39 7.74 -14.79 30.16
CA GLU A 39 7.21 -14.99 28.80
C GLU A 39 8.31 -14.61 27.81
N GLN A 40 8.85 -15.61 27.11
CA GLN A 40 9.33 -15.36 25.75
C GLN A 40 8.18 -14.70 24.98
N PRO A 41 8.45 -13.72 24.08
CA PRO A 41 7.38 -13.06 23.34
C PRO A 41 6.65 -14.12 22.51
N ASN A 42 5.47 -14.51 22.97
CA ASN A 42 4.61 -15.39 22.23
C ASN A 42 4.04 -14.52 21.09
N PRO A 43 4.30 -14.83 19.81
CA PRO A 43 3.75 -14.04 18.73
C PRO A 43 2.23 -14.09 18.86
N LYS A 44 1.61 -12.94 19.14
CA LYS A 44 0.16 -12.78 19.20
C LYS A 44 -0.44 -13.46 17.96
N PRO A 45 -1.52 -14.25 18.08
CA PRO A 45 -2.19 -14.85 16.91
C PRO A 45 -2.42 -13.77 15.85
N ALA A 46 -2.36 -14.13 14.57
CA ALA A 46 -2.73 -13.15 13.55
C ALA A 46 -4.19 -12.84 13.83
N SER A 47 -4.54 -11.59 14.08
CA SER A 47 -5.96 -11.25 14.11
C SER A 47 -6.44 -11.18 12.67
N THR A 48 -7.74 -11.35 12.46
CA THR A 48 -8.36 -11.02 11.16
C THR A 48 -7.95 -9.60 10.73
N ALA A 49 -7.91 -8.65 11.66
CA ALA A 49 -7.46 -7.28 11.40
C ALA A 49 -6.02 -7.17 10.89
N LEU A 50 -5.09 -8.01 11.37
CA LEU A 50 -3.72 -8.04 10.85
C LEU A 50 -3.67 -8.61 9.43
N ASN A 51 -4.43 -9.68 9.17
CA ASN A 51 -4.55 -10.25 7.83
C ASN A 51 -5.17 -9.23 6.86
N ASP A 52 -6.17 -8.48 7.31
CA ASP A 52 -6.83 -7.42 6.56
C ASP A 52 -5.83 -6.29 6.24
N ALA A 53 -5.11 -5.76 7.23
CA ALA A 53 -4.10 -4.71 7.01
C ALA A 53 -2.99 -5.14 6.03
N MET A 54 -2.48 -6.37 6.18
CA MET A 54 -1.51 -6.94 5.23
C MET A 54 -2.08 -7.03 3.81
N SER A 55 -3.33 -7.46 3.70
CA SER A 55 -4.05 -7.62 2.44
C SER A 55 -4.33 -6.30 1.76
N GLY A 56 -4.78 -5.29 2.50
CA GLY A 56 -5.03 -3.94 2.00
C GLY A 56 -3.77 -3.32 1.40
N ILE A 57 -2.63 -3.40 2.11
CA ILE A 57 -1.35 -2.89 1.61
C ILE A 57 -0.93 -3.61 0.32
N ALA A 58 -0.89 -4.95 0.33
CA ALA A 58 -0.47 -5.73 -0.83
C ALA A 58 -1.39 -5.52 -2.04
N LEU A 59 -2.69 -5.38 -1.81
CA LEU A 59 -3.67 -5.18 -2.86
C LEU A 59 -3.59 -3.78 -3.47
N ARG A 60 -3.46 -2.72 -2.66
CA ARG A 60 -3.26 -1.34 -3.16
C ARG A 60 -2.02 -1.26 -4.03
N GLU A 61 -0.92 -1.87 -3.62
CA GLU A 61 0.29 -1.99 -4.45
C GLU A 61 0.03 -2.73 -5.77
N ALA A 62 -0.72 -3.84 -5.73
CA ALA A 62 -1.03 -4.64 -6.92
C ALA A 62 -1.93 -3.92 -7.94
N LEU A 63 -2.71 -2.94 -7.50
CA LEU A 63 -3.72 -2.21 -8.30
C LEU A 63 -3.34 -0.75 -8.59
N LEU A 64 -2.05 -0.39 -8.47
CA LEU A 64 -1.55 0.97 -8.71
C LEU A 64 -2.21 2.05 -7.84
N ALA A 65 -2.57 1.70 -6.60
CA ALA A 65 -3.08 2.65 -5.60
C ALA A 65 -2.17 2.69 -4.35
N GLY A 66 -0.96 2.11 -4.47
CA GLY A 66 0.00 1.98 -3.39
C GLY A 66 0.99 3.14 -3.29
N LEU A 67 1.96 2.97 -2.39
CA LEU A 67 3.07 3.89 -2.17
C LEU A 67 3.90 4.07 -3.43
N VAL A 68 4.28 2.97 -4.10
CA VAL A 68 5.20 3.06 -5.25
C VAL A 68 4.58 3.81 -6.42
N ASP A 69 3.31 3.55 -6.73
CA ASP A 69 2.59 4.29 -7.78
C ASP A 69 2.49 5.78 -7.43
N THR A 70 2.13 6.10 -6.20
CA THR A 70 2.08 7.49 -5.69
C THR A 70 3.43 8.20 -5.86
N LEU A 71 4.53 7.53 -5.52
CA LEU A 71 5.86 8.10 -5.67
C LEU A 71 6.20 8.37 -7.15
N ILE A 72 5.88 7.42 -8.04
CA ILE A 72 6.09 7.56 -9.49
C ILE A 72 5.29 8.75 -10.03
N ALA A 73 3.99 8.81 -9.74
CA ALA A 73 3.12 9.89 -10.16
C ALA A 73 3.65 11.26 -9.74
N GLY A 74 4.05 11.41 -8.47
CA GLY A 74 4.63 12.67 -7.99
C GLY A 74 5.95 13.05 -8.66
N ALA A 75 6.79 12.06 -8.97
CA ALA A 75 8.03 12.32 -9.69
C ALA A 75 7.78 12.71 -11.16
N ASP A 76 6.79 12.13 -11.80
CA ASP A 76 6.39 12.49 -13.17
C ASP A 76 5.78 13.89 -13.23
N GLU A 77 4.90 14.26 -12.29
CA GLU A 77 4.37 15.63 -12.20
C GLU A 77 5.48 16.67 -11.95
N ALA A 78 6.43 16.36 -11.05
CA ALA A 78 7.59 17.21 -10.80
C ALA A 78 8.47 17.37 -12.04
N LYS A 79 8.71 16.27 -12.76
CA LYS A 79 9.49 16.24 -14.01
C LYS A 79 8.80 17.02 -15.13
N ASP A 80 7.48 16.99 -15.19
CA ASP A 80 6.66 17.76 -16.14
C ASP A 80 6.55 19.25 -15.74
N GLY A 81 7.16 19.65 -14.62
CA GLY A 81 7.33 21.05 -14.23
C GLY A 81 6.11 21.65 -13.55
N ILE A 82 5.31 20.83 -12.85
CA ILE A 82 4.21 21.33 -12.03
C ILE A 82 4.72 22.36 -11.01
N LYS A 83 3.90 23.40 -10.78
CA LYS A 83 4.22 24.44 -9.80
C LYS A 83 3.52 24.13 -8.48
N CYS A 84 4.23 24.35 -7.38
CA CYS A 84 3.60 24.29 -6.07
C CYS A 84 2.51 25.36 -5.94
N LYS A 85 1.37 25.00 -5.33
CA LYS A 85 0.35 25.96 -4.89
C LYS A 85 0.90 26.84 -3.75
N THR A 86 1.66 26.24 -2.83
CA THR A 86 2.42 26.91 -1.76
C THR A 86 3.78 26.22 -1.55
N GLY A 87 4.73 26.88 -0.89
CA GLY A 87 6.09 26.36 -0.75
C GLY A 87 6.92 26.56 -2.02
N THR A 88 8.00 25.78 -2.17
CA THR A 88 8.88 25.89 -3.33
C THR A 88 9.32 24.54 -3.89
N ILE A 89 9.57 24.52 -5.20
CA ILE A 89 10.23 23.46 -5.93
C ILE A 89 11.41 24.10 -6.67
N THR A 90 12.60 23.53 -6.50
CA THR A 90 13.81 24.00 -7.21
C THR A 90 14.44 22.83 -7.93
N GLN A 91 14.76 23.02 -9.21
CA GLN A 91 15.37 21.99 -10.03
C GLN A 91 16.73 22.46 -10.54
N THR A 92 17.77 21.65 -10.28
CA THR A 92 19.13 21.83 -10.80
C THR A 92 19.56 20.55 -11.50
N GLY A 93 19.51 20.55 -12.83
CA GLY A 93 19.75 19.35 -13.62
C GLY A 93 18.69 18.26 -13.32
N ASN A 94 19.15 17.10 -12.86
CA ASN A 94 18.28 15.97 -12.49
C ASN A 94 17.83 16.00 -11.03
N GLN A 95 18.33 16.94 -10.22
CA GLN A 95 17.97 17.06 -8.82
C GLN A 95 16.83 18.06 -8.65
N ILE A 96 15.78 17.62 -7.96
CA ILE A 96 14.62 18.42 -7.58
C ILE A 96 14.57 18.44 -6.06
N HIS A 97 14.54 19.65 -5.50
CA HIS A 97 14.36 19.88 -4.07
C HIS A 97 12.99 20.50 -3.83
N PHE A 98 12.25 19.92 -2.89
CA PHE A 98 10.95 20.39 -2.43
C PHE A 98 11.09 20.99 -1.02
N ASP A 99 10.52 22.17 -0.82
CA ASP A 99 10.37 22.77 0.51
C ASP A 99 8.90 23.14 0.73
N GLN A 100 8.23 22.32 1.54
CA GLN A 100 6.81 22.43 1.88
C GLN A 100 5.89 22.63 0.66
N CYS A 101 6.24 22.03 -0.46
CA CYS A 101 5.52 22.14 -1.73
C CYS A 101 4.15 21.48 -1.61
N SER A 102 3.07 22.24 -1.76
CA SER A 102 1.71 21.69 -1.88
C SER A 102 1.26 21.67 -3.33
N GLY A 103 0.34 20.77 -3.67
CA GLY A 103 -0.22 20.66 -5.02
C GLY A 103 0.64 19.86 -6.00
N LEU A 104 1.64 19.12 -5.52
CA LEU A 104 2.33 18.10 -6.33
C LEU A 104 1.37 16.98 -6.75
N TYR A 105 0.40 16.66 -5.89
CA TYR A 105 -0.61 15.64 -6.10
C TYR A 105 -1.98 16.31 -6.17
N GLU A 106 -2.69 16.15 -7.28
CA GLU A 106 -4.00 16.78 -7.51
C GLU A 106 -5.07 16.30 -6.51
N THR A 107 -5.02 15.03 -6.11
CA THR A 107 -6.02 14.40 -5.23
C THR A 107 -5.70 14.51 -3.75
N ALA A 108 -4.44 14.75 -3.38
CA ALA A 108 -4.02 14.97 -2.00
C ALA A 108 -3.91 16.48 -1.73
N GLU A 109 -5.01 17.21 -1.93
CA GLU A 109 -5.05 18.69 -2.03
C GLU A 109 -4.39 19.47 -0.90
N ASN A 110 -4.00 18.80 0.19
CA ASN A 110 -3.34 19.40 1.34
C ASN A 110 -2.01 18.74 1.74
N ALA A 111 -1.59 17.66 1.08
CA ALA A 111 -0.29 17.07 1.36
C ALA A 111 0.82 18.06 1.00
N LYS A 112 1.74 18.28 1.94
CA LYS A 112 2.95 19.07 1.73
C LYS A 112 4.13 18.14 1.55
N VAL A 113 4.91 18.41 0.51
CA VAL A 113 6.09 17.64 0.12
C VAL A 113 7.33 18.39 0.56
N SER A 114 8.31 17.71 1.12
CA SER A 114 9.66 18.23 1.37
C SER A 114 10.71 17.17 1.07
N GLY A 115 11.95 17.58 0.84
CA GLY A 115 13.07 16.67 0.60
C GLY A 115 13.52 16.65 -0.85
N ASP A 116 14.27 15.63 -1.23
CA ASP A 116 14.98 15.60 -2.51
C ASP A 116 14.54 14.42 -3.38
N LEU A 117 14.49 14.69 -4.69
CA LEU A 117 14.25 13.72 -5.76
C LEU A 117 15.36 13.84 -6.80
N ASP A 118 15.99 12.71 -7.15
CA ASP A 118 16.97 12.62 -8.24
C ASP A 118 16.41 11.74 -9.37
N LEU A 119 16.31 12.33 -10.56
CA LEU A 119 15.74 11.72 -11.78
C LEU A 119 16.80 11.05 -12.68
N SER A 120 18.02 10.83 -12.19
CA SER A 120 19.11 10.26 -12.99
C SER A 120 18.93 8.77 -13.29
N ASN A 121 19.59 8.29 -14.37
CA ASN A 121 19.74 6.87 -14.70
C ASN A 121 18.43 6.06 -14.85
N ASN A 122 17.38 6.67 -15.41
CA ASN A 122 16.03 6.06 -15.49
C ASN A 122 15.52 5.58 -14.13
N SER A 123 15.83 6.34 -13.08
CA SER A 123 15.46 6.06 -11.70
C SER A 123 14.90 7.31 -11.05
N TYR A 124 13.94 7.13 -10.16
CA TYR A 124 13.46 8.14 -9.23
C TYR A 124 14.01 7.80 -7.85
N SER A 125 14.97 8.59 -7.38
CA SER A 125 15.62 8.38 -6.08
C SER A 125 15.14 9.43 -5.08
N TYR A 126 14.51 8.98 -4.00
CA TYR A 126 13.91 9.80 -2.97
C TYR A 126 14.83 9.82 -1.76
N LYS A 127 15.15 11.01 -1.25
CA LYS A 127 15.97 11.20 -0.05
C LYS A 127 15.29 12.16 0.90
N ASN A 128 14.99 11.67 2.10
CA ASN A 128 14.18 12.37 3.10
C ASN A 128 12.92 12.99 2.50
N PHE A 129 12.31 12.30 1.53
CA PHE A 129 11.12 12.79 0.85
C PHE A 129 9.95 12.64 1.80
N THR A 130 9.43 13.75 2.33
CA THR A 130 8.41 13.76 3.37
C THR A 130 7.10 14.28 2.83
N LEU A 131 6.05 13.46 2.98
CA LEU A 131 4.66 13.89 2.86
C LEU A 131 4.16 14.24 4.26
N THR A 132 3.57 15.41 4.41
CA THR A 132 2.87 15.83 5.63
C THR A 132 1.42 16.12 5.30
N PHE A 133 0.49 15.53 6.06
CA PHE A 133 -0.95 15.73 5.92
C PHE A 133 -1.44 16.66 7.03
N PRO A 134 -1.63 17.96 6.77
CA PRO A 134 -1.88 18.95 7.82
C PRO A 134 -3.20 18.74 8.58
N GLN A 135 -4.19 18.08 7.98
CA GLN A 135 -5.48 17.80 8.64
C GLN A 135 -5.33 16.80 9.78
N THR A 136 -4.55 15.74 9.56
CA THR A 136 -4.41 14.62 10.49
C THR A 136 -3.11 14.70 11.29
N ASN A 137 -2.16 15.55 10.85
CA ASN A 137 -0.77 15.58 11.30
C ASN A 137 -0.01 14.27 11.02
N GLU A 138 -0.53 13.42 10.15
CA GLU A 138 0.18 12.24 9.68
C GLU A 138 1.37 12.66 8.82
N THR A 139 2.42 11.85 8.88
CA THR A 139 3.63 12.10 8.10
C THR A 139 4.15 10.80 7.52
N GLN A 140 4.81 10.90 6.37
CA GLN A 140 5.45 9.78 5.70
C GLN A 140 6.79 10.24 5.18
N LYS A 141 7.88 9.75 5.77
CA LYS A 141 9.25 10.06 5.34
C LYS A 141 9.82 8.88 4.57
N ILE A 142 10.04 9.08 3.28
CA ILE A 142 10.46 8.07 2.33
C ILE A 142 11.94 8.22 1.98
N ASN A 143 12.65 7.09 1.93
CA ASN A 143 13.95 6.96 1.28
C ASN A 143 13.95 5.70 0.40
N GLY A 144 14.53 5.80 -0.78
CA GLY A 144 14.62 4.67 -1.70
C GLY A 144 14.84 5.09 -3.13
N SER A 145 14.92 4.13 -4.04
CA SER A 145 15.07 4.38 -5.47
C SER A 145 14.22 3.39 -6.26
N ILE A 146 13.44 3.94 -7.19
CA ILE A 146 12.58 3.21 -8.11
C ILE A 146 13.20 3.31 -9.49
N LYS A 147 13.66 2.18 -10.04
CA LYS A 147 14.14 2.07 -11.42
C LYS A 147 12.98 1.79 -12.35
N LEU A 148 12.93 2.53 -13.45
CA LEU A 148 11.90 2.40 -14.48
C LEU A 148 12.52 1.84 -15.76
N SER A 149 11.83 0.89 -16.38
CA SER A 149 12.19 0.38 -17.70
C SER A 149 10.96 0.17 -18.57
N SER A 150 11.15 0.27 -19.88
CA SER A 150 10.10 0.04 -20.88
C SER A 150 10.67 -0.79 -22.04
N ALA A 151 9.96 -1.83 -22.43
CA ALA A 151 10.30 -2.73 -23.53
C ALA A 151 9.02 -3.15 -24.28
N GLY A 152 8.77 -2.55 -25.43
CA GLY A 152 7.56 -2.82 -26.22
C GLY A 152 6.28 -2.43 -25.45
N ASN A 153 5.40 -3.40 -25.23
CA ASN A 153 4.17 -3.24 -24.47
C ASN A 153 4.34 -3.46 -22.94
N VAL A 154 5.57 -3.73 -22.49
CA VAL A 154 5.89 -4.02 -21.09
C VAL A 154 6.58 -2.82 -20.44
N ARG A 155 6.14 -2.47 -19.24
CA ARG A 155 6.75 -1.46 -18.37
C ARG A 155 7.03 -2.09 -17.02
N THR A 156 8.11 -1.65 -16.39
CA THR A 156 8.50 -2.21 -15.09
C THR A 156 8.99 -1.11 -14.17
N ALA A 157 8.53 -1.16 -12.92
CA ALA A 157 9.09 -0.43 -11.80
C ALA A 157 9.75 -1.42 -10.83
N GLN A 158 10.99 -1.14 -10.43
CA GLN A 158 11.74 -2.00 -9.50
C GLN A 158 12.39 -1.17 -8.41
N ALA A 159 12.36 -1.66 -7.18
CA ALA A 159 13.13 -1.08 -6.08
C ALA A 159 13.82 -2.18 -5.29
N ALA A 160 15.13 -2.02 -5.05
CA ALA A 160 15.85 -2.92 -4.17
C ALA A 160 15.34 -2.79 -2.74
N GLN A 161 15.17 -1.54 -2.29
CA GLN A 161 14.59 -1.21 -0.99
C GLN A 161 13.94 0.17 -1.02
N ILE A 162 12.81 0.31 -0.33
CA ILE A 162 12.17 1.59 0.03
C ILE A 162 11.85 1.53 1.51
N THR A 163 12.31 2.52 2.26
CA THR A 163 11.98 2.69 3.69
C THR A 163 11.00 3.84 3.84
N LEU A 164 10.02 3.65 4.70
CA LEU A 164 9.02 4.64 5.07
C LEU A 164 8.95 4.73 6.59
N ASP A 165 9.35 5.87 7.14
CA ASP A 165 9.10 6.21 8.54
C ASP A 165 7.81 7.05 8.57
N ALA A 166 6.73 6.47 9.09
CA ALA A 166 5.41 7.08 9.12
C ALA A 166 4.98 7.45 10.54
N VAL A 167 4.09 8.43 10.61
CA VAL A 167 3.25 8.71 11.77
C VAL A 167 1.81 8.63 11.29
N GLU A 168 1.05 7.66 11.81
CA GLU A 168 -0.28 7.27 11.33
C GLU A 168 -1.30 7.36 12.47
N LEU A 169 -2.57 7.60 12.15
CA LEU A 169 -3.65 7.49 13.14
C LEU A 169 -4.00 6.01 13.38
N ASP A 170 -4.04 5.58 14.65
CA ASP A 170 -4.62 4.30 15.03
C ASP A 170 -6.17 4.35 15.00
N THR A 171 -6.81 3.20 15.21
CA THR A 171 -8.28 3.06 15.31
C THR A 171 -8.94 3.91 16.42
N LYS A 172 -8.15 4.51 17.31
CA LYS A 172 -8.61 5.42 18.38
C LYS A 172 -8.29 6.89 18.07
N GLY A 173 -7.77 7.19 16.87
CA GLY A 173 -7.38 8.52 16.46
C GLY A 173 -6.10 9.03 17.13
N LYS A 174 -5.26 8.14 17.66
CA LYS A 174 -3.96 8.49 18.24
C LYS A 174 -2.86 8.32 17.19
N LEU A 175 -1.99 9.32 17.10
CA LEU A 175 -0.79 9.22 16.27
C LEU A 175 0.21 8.21 16.85
N ILE A 176 0.58 7.23 16.03
CA ILE A 176 1.57 6.20 16.34
C ILE A 176 2.69 6.22 15.30
N PRO A 177 3.96 6.05 15.71
CA PRO A 177 5.06 5.89 14.78
C PRO A 177 5.06 4.47 14.21
N VAL A 178 5.14 4.36 12.88
CA VAL A 178 5.17 3.08 12.17
C VAL A 178 6.31 3.10 11.16
N ASN A 179 7.10 2.03 11.10
CA ASN A 179 8.18 1.93 10.11
C ASN A 179 7.90 0.78 9.15
N TYR A 180 7.96 1.07 7.86
CA TYR A 180 7.79 0.13 6.78
C TYR A 180 9.09 -0.01 5.98
N THR A 181 9.37 -1.22 5.52
CA THR A 181 10.48 -1.51 4.60
C THR A 181 9.98 -2.44 3.50
N PHE A 182 9.92 -1.92 2.29
CA PHE A 182 9.68 -2.70 1.08
C PHE A 182 11.03 -3.17 0.53
N ASP A 183 11.20 -4.47 0.34
CA ASP A 183 12.40 -5.08 -0.24
C ASP A 183 12.07 -5.85 -1.52
N ASN A 184 12.96 -5.76 -2.51
CA ASN A 184 12.85 -6.45 -3.79
C ASN A 184 11.50 -6.23 -4.48
N TYR A 185 11.04 -4.98 -4.48
CA TYR A 185 9.80 -4.59 -5.14
C TYR A 185 9.95 -4.71 -6.65
N GLN A 186 8.97 -5.32 -7.30
CA GLN A 186 8.84 -5.35 -8.74
C GLN A 186 7.36 -5.26 -9.10
N LEU A 187 7.01 -4.29 -9.94
CA LEU A 187 5.72 -4.14 -10.59
C LEU A 187 5.94 -4.17 -12.11
N VAL A 188 5.18 -5.00 -12.80
CA VAL A 188 5.19 -5.13 -14.26
C VAL A 188 3.79 -4.83 -14.79
N TRP A 189 3.73 -3.88 -15.70
CA TRP A 189 2.53 -3.51 -16.46
C TRP A 189 2.71 -3.98 -17.90
N THR A 190 1.86 -4.89 -18.36
CA THR A 190 1.89 -5.41 -19.73
C THR A 190 0.58 -5.07 -20.43
N SER A 191 0.64 -4.18 -21.42
CA SER A 191 -0.53 -3.86 -22.25
C SER A 191 -0.78 -5.02 -23.22
N ASN A 192 -1.85 -5.78 -23.01
CA ASN A 192 -2.18 -6.91 -23.88
C ASN A 192 -2.81 -6.41 -25.19
N ASP A 193 -3.69 -5.42 -25.08
CA ASP A 193 -4.34 -4.75 -26.21
C ASP A 193 -4.77 -3.31 -25.81
N ALA A 194 -5.67 -2.71 -26.58
CA ALA A 194 -6.17 -1.36 -26.35
C ALA A 194 -7.04 -1.21 -25.09
N THR A 195 -7.60 -2.31 -24.57
CA THR A 195 -8.58 -2.33 -23.48
C THR A 195 -8.18 -3.21 -22.29
N HIS A 196 -7.12 -4.00 -22.41
CA HIS A 196 -6.69 -4.93 -21.37
C HIS A 196 -5.22 -4.76 -21.00
N VAL A 197 -4.96 -4.90 -19.71
CA VAL A 197 -3.63 -4.91 -19.10
C VAL A 197 -3.48 -6.13 -18.19
N GLN A 198 -2.27 -6.65 -18.13
CA GLN A 198 -1.83 -7.57 -17.11
C GLN A 198 -0.92 -6.87 -16.10
N LEU A 199 -1.26 -7.00 -14.82
CA LEU A 199 -0.52 -6.48 -13.68
C LEU A 199 0.18 -7.63 -12.95
N GLN A 200 1.49 -7.57 -12.86
CA GLN A 200 2.29 -8.47 -12.05
C GLN A 200 3.03 -7.70 -10.98
N ILE A 201 2.99 -8.19 -9.75
CA ILE A 201 3.67 -7.58 -8.63
C ILE A 201 4.36 -8.65 -7.78
N SER A 202 5.49 -8.28 -7.21
CA SER A 202 6.11 -8.99 -6.10
C SER A 202 6.86 -8.04 -5.19
N ALA A 203 6.76 -8.22 -3.88
CA ALA A 203 7.66 -7.57 -2.93
C ALA A 203 7.70 -8.33 -1.60
N LYS A 204 8.64 -7.93 -0.74
CA LYS A 204 8.59 -8.21 0.70
C LYS A 204 8.32 -6.92 1.44
N LEU A 205 7.48 -6.95 2.45
CA LEU A 205 7.21 -5.85 3.35
C LEU A 205 7.51 -6.27 4.77
N LYS A 206 8.17 -5.40 5.53
CA LYS A 206 8.25 -5.47 6.98
C LYS A 206 7.66 -4.21 7.57
N ALA A 207 6.81 -4.35 8.59
CA ALA A 207 6.22 -3.26 9.33
C ALA A 207 6.48 -3.43 10.84
N THR A 208 6.79 -2.33 11.52
CA THR A 208 6.98 -2.30 12.99
C THR A 208 6.27 -1.10 13.60
N GLY A 209 5.71 -1.27 14.80
CA GLY A 209 4.98 -0.21 15.50
C GLY A 209 3.52 -0.04 15.06
N THR A 210 2.99 -0.96 14.24
CA THR A 210 1.59 -0.94 13.78
C THR A 210 0.64 -1.21 14.95
N GLU A 211 -0.61 -0.73 14.87
CA GLU A 211 -1.61 -0.98 15.91
C GLU A 211 -2.01 -2.46 16.05
N PHE A 212 -1.90 -3.23 14.96
CA PHE A 212 -2.25 -4.65 14.92
C PHE A 212 -1.06 -5.57 15.26
N GLY A 213 0.13 -4.98 15.45
CA GLY A 213 1.38 -5.66 15.76
C GLY A 213 2.34 -5.74 14.58
N ASP A 214 3.61 -5.94 14.89
CA ASP A 214 4.67 -6.05 13.89
C ASP A 214 4.43 -7.25 12.96
N PHE A 215 4.68 -7.05 11.67
CA PHE A 215 4.53 -8.12 10.68
C PHE A 215 5.62 -8.08 9.61
N SER A 216 5.82 -9.22 8.97
CA SER A 216 6.62 -9.32 7.76
C SER A 216 5.89 -10.20 6.77
N MET A 217 5.79 -9.77 5.52
CA MET A 217 5.08 -10.48 4.47
C MET A 217 5.84 -10.49 3.17
N ALA A 218 5.59 -11.50 2.35
CA ALA A 218 5.89 -11.49 0.93
C ALA A 218 4.57 -11.55 0.17
N PHE A 219 4.43 -10.76 -0.88
CA PHE A 219 3.26 -10.88 -1.76
C PHE A 219 3.71 -10.99 -3.21
N ASP A 220 3.01 -11.81 -3.98
CA ASP A 220 3.23 -11.96 -5.41
C ASP A 220 1.98 -12.45 -6.15
N ASN A 221 1.89 -12.14 -7.44
CA ASN A 221 0.91 -12.73 -8.35
C ASN A 221 1.52 -13.17 -9.69
N PHE A 222 2.85 -13.35 -9.78
CA PHE A 222 3.52 -13.63 -11.05
C PHE A 222 3.04 -14.92 -11.72
N LYS A 223 2.65 -15.93 -10.92
CA LYS A 223 2.11 -17.20 -11.41
C LYS A 223 0.70 -17.06 -12.01
N THR A 224 -0.10 -16.15 -11.46
CA THR A 224 -1.50 -15.90 -11.84
C THR A 224 -1.76 -14.39 -11.83
N PRO A 225 -1.24 -13.66 -12.83
CA PRO A 225 -1.29 -12.19 -12.85
C PRO A 225 -2.71 -11.65 -12.81
N PHE A 226 -2.89 -10.44 -12.27
CA PHE A 226 -4.17 -9.76 -12.38
C PHE A 226 -4.38 -9.25 -13.81
N ASN A 227 -5.51 -9.62 -14.41
CA ASN A 227 -5.94 -9.06 -15.68
C ASN A 227 -7.04 -8.02 -15.41
N VAL A 228 -6.85 -6.80 -15.91
CA VAL A 228 -7.71 -5.64 -15.65
C VAL A 228 -8.04 -4.94 -16.97
N LYS A 229 -9.17 -4.24 -17.00
CA LYS A 229 -9.53 -3.38 -18.14
C LYS A 229 -8.87 -2.01 -17.98
N LYS A 230 -8.64 -1.34 -19.10
CA LYS A 230 -8.17 0.05 -19.16
C LYS A 230 -8.96 0.88 -20.16
N ASP A 231 -8.99 2.19 -19.96
CA ASP A 231 -9.56 3.15 -20.90
C ASP A 231 -8.54 3.62 -21.97
N ALA A 232 -8.93 4.60 -22.79
CA ALA A 232 -8.10 5.12 -23.88
C ALA A 232 -6.90 5.95 -23.38
N GLU A 233 -6.98 6.43 -22.13
CA GLU A 233 -5.96 7.18 -21.42
C GLU A 233 -5.03 6.27 -20.60
N ASP A 234 -5.19 4.95 -20.72
CA ASP A 234 -4.46 3.91 -19.99
C ASP A 234 -4.80 3.83 -18.48
N ASN A 235 -5.91 4.41 -18.03
CA ASN A 235 -6.36 4.29 -16.64
C ASN A 235 -7.07 2.96 -16.41
N LEU A 236 -6.94 2.39 -15.21
CA LEU A 236 -7.64 1.18 -14.84
C LEU A 236 -9.16 1.41 -14.75
N VAL A 237 -9.92 0.51 -15.36
CA VAL A 237 -11.39 0.54 -15.36
C VAL A 237 -11.91 -0.64 -14.57
N GLY A 238 -12.34 -0.37 -13.33
CA GLY A 238 -12.84 -1.39 -12.41
C GLY A 238 -11.74 -2.27 -11.82
N TYR A 239 -12.14 -3.45 -11.36
CA TYR A 239 -11.27 -4.39 -10.63
C TYR A 239 -10.80 -5.55 -11.50
N PRO A 240 -9.77 -6.32 -11.07
CA PRO A 240 -9.34 -7.49 -11.79
C PRO A 240 -10.48 -8.48 -12.06
N TYR A 241 -10.56 -8.95 -13.31
CA TYR A 241 -11.53 -9.98 -13.72
C TYR A 241 -10.94 -11.39 -13.70
N ASP A 242 -9.61 -11.52 -13.63
CA ASP A 242 -8.88 -12.77 -13.48
C ASP A 242 -7.56 -12.53 -12.72
N GLY A 243 -6.99 -13.60 -12.17
CA GLY A 243 -5.72 -13.59 -11.42
C GLY A 243 -5.88 -13.88 -9.93
N THR A 244 -4.74 -14.03 -9.25
CA THR A 244 -4.68 -14.29 -7.80
C THR A 244 -3.42 -13.68 -7.21
N LEU A 245 -3.60 -12.82 -6.21
CA LEU A 245 -2.54 -12.32 -5.34
C LEU A 245 -2.37 -13.28 -4.17
N THR A 246 -1.14 -13.72 -3.93
CA THR A 246 -0.76 -14.53 -2.78
C THR A 246 0.04 -13.66 -1.82
N ILE A 247 -0.29 -13.71 -0.54
CA ILE A 247 0.38 -13.00 0.55
C ILE A 247 0.80 -14.04 1.57
N THR A 248 2.09 -14.14 1.86
CA THR A 248 2.66 -15.06 2.83
C THR A 248 3.18 -14.27 4.02
N ASP A 249 2.69 -14.56 5.22
CA ASP A 249 3.27 -14.06 6.46
C ASP A 249 4.63 -14.73 6.67
N LEU A 250 5.73 -13.97 6.61
CA LEU A 250 7.09 -14.48 6.77
C LEU A 250 7.45 -14.74 8.23
N SER A 251 6.77 -14.10 9.18
CA SER A 251 6.91 -14.39 10.61
C SER A 251 6.22 -15.71 10.98
N ARG A 252 5.18 -16.09 10.23
CA ARG A 252 4.43 -17.35 10.37
C ARG A 252 4.18 -17.96 9.00
N SER A 253 5.20 -18.53 8.38
CA SER A 253 5.17 -19.05 6.98
C SER A 253 4.05 -20.04 6.62
N LYS A 254 3.29 -20.55 7.59
CA LYS A 254 2.08 -21.36 7.36
C LYS A 254 0.82 -20.52 7.11
N ASN A 255 0.85 -19.23 7.41
CA ASN A 255 -0.23 -18.29 7.18
C ASN A 255 -0.08 -17.71 5.77
N ILE A 256 -0.96 -18.18 4.88
CA ILE A 256 -1.05 -17.73 3.49
C ILE A 256 -2.44 -17.16 3.28
N ILE A 257 -2.48 -15.95 2.75
CA ILE A 257 -3.69 -15.25 2.37
C ILE A 257 -3.71 -15.16 0.84
N THR A 258 -4.87 -15.38 0.23
CA THR A 258 -5.05 -15.22 -1.21
C THR A 258 -6.24 -14.34 -1.52
N ILE A 259 -6.08 -13.44 -2.49
CA ILE A 259 -7.14 -12.62 -3.07
C ILE A 259 -7.26 -13.01 -4.54
N LYS A 260 -8.34 -13.68 -4.90
CA LYS A 260 -8.58 -14.20 -6.25
C LYS A 260 -9.77 -13.50 -6.90
N ALA A 261 -9.59 -13.04 -8.13
CA ALA A 261 -10.69 -12.54 -8.94
C ALA A 261 -11.67 -13.68 -9.28
N ILE A 262 -12.97 -13.46 -9.12
CA ILE A 262 -14.01 -14.47 -9.37
C ILE A 262 -15.00 -14.11 -10.48
N GLY A 263 -14.69 -13.11 -11.31
CA GLY A 263 -15.43 -12.79 -12.54
C GLY A 263 -16.88 -12.31 -12.35
N VAL A 264 -17.41 -12.30 -11.13
CA VAL A 264 -18.72 -11.74 -10.78
C VAL A 264 -18.49 -10.31 -10.28
N ASP A 265 -19.22 -9.36 -10.88
CA ASP A 265 -19.04 -7.91 -10.73
C ASP A 265 -18.70 -7.48 -9.30
N GLN A 266 -17.49 -6.92 -9.17
CA GLN A 266 -16.95 -6.26 -7.97
C GLN A 266 -16.59 -7.15 -6.77
N LYS A 267 -16.52 -8.48 -6.90
CA LYS A 267 -16.09 -9.34 -5.79
C LYS A 267 -14.81 -10.12 -6.07
N ALA A 268 -14.13 -10.47 -4.97
CA ALA A 268 -13.00 -11.39 -4.94
C ALA A 268 -13.27 -12.52 -3.94
N GLN A 269 -12.65 -13.68 -4.18
CA GLN A 269 -12.49 -14.72 -3.16
C GLN A 269 -11.30 -14.34 -2.27
N TYR A 270 -11.55 -14.19 -0.98
CA TYR A 270 -10.57 -13.84 0.03
C TYR A 270 -10.45 -14.99 1.03
N THR A 271 -9.30 -15.65 1.01
CA THR A 271 -9.05 -16.88 1.75
C THR A 271 -7.80 -16.73 2.60
N ALA A 272 -7.83 -17.21 3.83
CA ALA A 272 -6.64 -17.43 4.64
C ALA A 272 -6.54 -18.91 5.02
N VAL A 273 -5.40 -19.51 4.71
CA VAL A 273 -4.97 -20.80 5.23
C VAL A 273 -3.96 -20.50 6.33
N GLY A 274 -4.26 -20.88 7.57
CA GLY A 274 -3.46 -20.47 8.72
C GLY A 274 -4.32 -20.23 9.96
N ASP A 275 -3.88 -19.32 10.84
CA ASP A 275 -4.67 -18.88 11.99
C ASP A 275 -4.86 -17.35 11.94
N PRO A 276 -6.10 -16.83 11.76
CA PRO A 276 -7.35 -17.56 11.57
C PRO A 276 -7.49 -18.15 10.16
N VAL A 277 -8.22 -19.27 10.06
CA VAL A 277 -8.72 -19.79 8.77
C VAL A 277 -10.00 -19.05 8.39
N PHE A 278 -10.08 -18.57 7.16
CA PHE A 278 -11.35 -18.10 6.59
C PHE A 278 -11.38 -18.32 5.08
N ASP A 279 -12.59 -18.39 4.53
CA ASP A 279 -12.83 -18.46 3.09
C ASP A 279 -14.14 -17.73 2.78
N LYS A 280 -14.06 -16.52 2.21
CA LYS A 280 -15.22 -15.65 1.99
C LYS A 280 -15.15 -14.91 0.66
N GLN A 281 -16.32 -14.56 0.13
CA GLN A 281 -16.41 -13.58 -0.96
C GLN A 281 -16.58 -12.19 -0.38
N THR A 282 -15.78 -11.24 -0.85
CA THR A 282 -15.73 -9.87 -0.35
C THR A 282 -15.70 -8.90 -1.52
N ALA A 283 -16.33 -7.73 -1.38
CA ALA A 283 -16.25 -6.69 -2.39
C ALA A 283 -14.82 -6.16 -2.51
N TRP A 284 -14.37 -5.80 -3.71
CA TRP A 284 -13.04 -5.23 -3.88
C TRP A 284 -12.85 -3.91 -3.10
N GLU A 285 -13.90 -3.11 -3.00
CA GLU A 285 -13.92 -1.87 -2.20
C GLU A 285 -13.61 -2.17 -0.74
N GLU A 286 -14.29 -3.15 -0.15
CA GLU A 286 -14.03 -3.57 1.24
C GLU A 286 -12.59 -4.05 1.44
N LEU A 287 -12.00 -4.77 0.47
CA LEU A 287 -10.60 -5.20 0.55
C LEU A 287 -9.60 -4.03 0.44
N LEU A 288 -9.96 -2.98 -0.29
CA LEU A 288 -9.16 -1.78 -0.48
C LEU A 288 -9.30 -0.78 0.67
N ASP A 289 -10.32 -0.94 1.52
CA ASP A 289 -10.53 -0.14 2.73
C ASP A 289 -9.76 -0.69 3.94
N TYR A 290 -9.19 -1.89 3.85
CA TYR A 290 -8.40 -2.52 4.91
C TYR A 290 -7.06 -1.83 5.22
#